data_AF-A0A2V7J714-F1
#
_entry.id   AF-A0A2V7J714-F1
#
_cell.length_a   1.000
_cell.length_b   1.000
_cell.length_c   1.000
_cell.angle_alpha   90.00
_cell.angle_beta   90.00
_cell.angle_gamma   90.00
#
_symmetry.space_group_name_H-M   'P 1'
#
loop_
_entity.id
_entity.type
_entity.pdbx_description
1 polymer ?
#
loop_
_entity_poly.entity_id
_entity_poly.type
_entity_poly.pdbx_seq_one_letter_code
_entity_poly.pdbx_strand_id
1 'polypeptide(L)'
;MRASCVVRGAWAFALLLGACTPTTTRPAFAPMPEALHAVINAPPERVTQFADSLLRADTIGVRFVSLRDAFLETAEFAGAPPAPPHRVRLWADPDVPRKARVTIEAVYRPIEDPSRTTRDLERASPPGSPGQLRAQQLLTALKDKLGVTTY
;
A
#
# COMPACT_ATOMS: atom_id res chain seq x y z
N MET A 1 -15.47 -55.05 -25.78
CA MET A 1 -15.80 -53.67 -26.22
C MET A 1 -16.60 -52.99 -25.13
N ARG A 2 -16.21 -51.74 -24.81
CA ARG A 2 -16.93 -50.69 -24.05
C ARG A 2 -17.02 -50.82 -22.53
N ALA A 3 -16.03 -50.20 -21.88
CA ALA A 3 -16.15 -49.61 -20.55
C ALA A 3 -17.21 -48.48 -20.56
N SER A 4 -18.01 -48.40 -19.49
CA SER A 4 -18.91 -47.27 -19.22
C SER A 4 -18.67 -46.72 -17.81
N CYS A 5 -18.30 -45.45 -17.80
CA CYS A 5 -18.47 -44.40 -16.79
C CYS A 5 -19.02 -44.78 -15.41
N VAL A 6 -18.25 -44.49 -14.35
CA VAL A 6 -18.65 -43.57 -13.25
C VAL A 6 -17.38 -43.03 -12.57
N VAL A 7 -16.83 -41.90 -13.04
CA VAL A 7 -16.01 -41.01 -12.19
C VAL A 7 -16.16 -39.58 -12.71
N ARG A 8 -17.28 -38.90 -12.37
CA ARG A 8 -17.45 -37.46 -12.64
C ARG A 8 -17.51 -36.59 -11.38
N GLY A 9 -17.42 -37.18 -10.18
CA GLY A 9 -17.56 -36.44 -8.91
C GLY A 9 -16.27 -35.87 -8.32
N ALA A 10 -15.10 -36.40 -8.68
CA ALA A 10 -13.85 -36.07 -7.97
C ALA A 10 -13.13 -34.80 -8.46
N TRP A 11 -13.43 -34.31 -9.68
CA TRP A 11 -12.67 -33.21 -10.30
C TRP A 11 -13.16 -31.82 -9.93
N ALA A 12 -14.41 -31.68 -9.46
CA ALA A 12 -14.95 -30.38 -9.07
C ALA A 12 -14.37 -29.85 -7.75
N PHE A 13 -13.96 -30.74 -6.84
CA PHE A 13 -13.43 -30.36 -5.53
C PHE A 13 -11.98 -29.83 -5.60
N ALA A 14 -11.19 -30.31 -6.56
CA ALA A 14 -9.80 -29.86 -6.75
C ALA A 14 -9.72 -28.43 -7.33
N LEU A 15 -10.71 -27.99 -8.11
CA LEU A 15 -10.77 -26.63 -8.68
C LEU A 15 -11.15 -25.57 -7.64
N LEU A 16 -11.87 -25.93 -6.58
CA LEU A 16 -12.25 -25.00 -5.50
C LEU A 16 -11.10 -24.66 -4.55
N LEU A 17 -10.10 -25.53 -4.43
CA LEU A 17 -8.94 -25.32 -3.55
C LEU A 17 -7.86 -24.39 -4.15
N GLY A 18 -7.89 -24.14 -5.46
CA GLY A 18 -6.91 -23.27 -6.13
C GLY A 18 -7.29 -21.78 -6.17
N ALA A 19 -8.53 -21.43 -5.80
CA ALA A 19 -9.03 -20.05 -5.92
C ALA A 19 -8.63 -19.14 -4.75
N CYS A 20 -8.34 -19.70 -3.58
CA CYS A 20 -7.77 -18.98 -2.46
C CYS A 20 -6.24 -19.04 -2.55
N THR A 21 -5.64 -18.19 -3.38
CA THR A 21 -4.20 -17.94 -3.31
C THR A 21 -3.96 -16.83 -2.29
N PRO A 22 -3.46 -17.13 -1.07
CA PRO A 22 -3.17 -16.13 -0.03
C PRO A 22 -1.89 -15.32 -0.35
N THR A 23 -1.45 -15.32 -1.60
CA THR A 23 -0.28 -14.56 -2.04
C THR A 23 -0.65 -13.08 -2.12
N THR A 24 -0.40 -12.37 -1.03
CA THR A 24 -0.37 -10.91 -1.03
C THR A 24 0.97 -10.41 -1.56
N THR A 25 0.94 -9.30 -2.28
CA THR A 25 2.14 -8.57 -2.71
C THR A 25 2.56 -7.49 -1.70
N ARG A 26 1.84 -7.38 -0.58
CA ARG A 26 2.20 -6.45 0.50
C ARG A 26 3.48 -6.87 1.21
N PRO A 27 4.29 -5.91 1.67
CA PRO A 27 5.33 -6.22 2.63
C PRO A 27 4.73 -6.80 3.91
N ALA A 28 5.41 -7.77 4.51
CA ALA A 28 4.96 -8.46 5.72
C ALA A 28 5.19 -7.66 7.02
N PHE A 29 5.83 -6.50 6.96
CA PHE A 29 6.07 -5.65 8.14
C PHE A 29 4.90 -4.70 8.42
N ALA A 30 4.71 -4.36 9.68
CA ALA A 30 3.74 -3.34 10.09
C ALA A 30 4.22 -1.93 9.69
N PRO A 31 3.30 -1.00 9.38
CA PRO A 31 3.63 0.41 9.18
C PRO A 31 4.32 1.04 10.40
N MET A 32 5.07 2.13 10.19
CA MET A 32 5.70 2.87 11.30
C MET A 32 4.62 3.43 12.25
N PRO A 33 4.86 3.52 13.57
CA PRO A 33 3.91 4.10 14.52
C PRO A 33 3.48 5.53 14.18
N GLU A 34 4.36 6.30 13.54
CA GLU A 34 4.13 7.68 13.10
C GLU A 34 3.37 7.80 11.77
N ALA A 35 2.95 6.68 11.18
CA ALA A 35 2.16 6.67 9.97
C ALA A 35 0.84 7.46 10.17
N LEU A 36 0.40 8.12 9.10
CA LEU A 36 -0.85 8.85 9.11
C LEU A 36 -2.01 7.88 8.87
N HIS A 37 -3.11 8.07 9.60
CA HIS A 37 -4.29 7.22 9.49
C HIS A 37 -5.56 8.03 9.21
N ALA A 38 -6.46 7.48 8.39
CA ALA A 38 -7.82 8.00 8.20
C ALA A 38 -8.76 6.91 7.67
N VAL A 39 -10.07 7.06 7.90
CA VAL A 39 -11.09 6.26 7.22
C VAL A 39 -11.66 7.06 6.06
N ILE A 40 -11.41 6.59 4.83
CA ILE A 40 -11.81 7.23 3.58
C ILE A 40 -13.10 6.61 3.05
N ASN A 41 -14.02 7.43 2.53
CA ASN A 41 -15.34 7.01 2.05
C ASN A 41 -15.30 6.42 0.63
N ALA A 42 -14.31 5.56 0.36
CA ALA A 42 -14.13 4.86 -0.89
C ALA A 42 -13.62 3.42 -0.63
N PRO A 43 -13.88 2.47 -1.53
CA PRO A 43 -13.33 1.13 -1.41
C PRO A 43 -11.80 1.13 -1.61
N PRO A 44 -11.08 0.15 -1.04
CA PRO A 44 -9.61 0.11 -1.05
C PRO A 44 -8.96 0.31 -2.42
N GLU A 45 -9.45 -0.37 -3.45
CA GLU A 45 -8.93 -0.31 -4.80
C GLU A 45 -9.06 1.10 -5.42
N ARG A 46 -10.14 1.82 -5.10
CA ARG A 46 -10.37 3.18 -5.57
C ARG A 46 -9.44 4.17 -4.88
N VAL A 47 -9.17 3.97 -3.59
CA VAL A 47 -8.17 4.77 -2.84
C VAL A 47 -6.80 4.59 -3.46
N THR A 48 -6.36 3.35 -3.67
CA THR A 48 -5.03 3.07 -4.23
C THR A 48 -4.89 3.58 -5.66
N GLN A 49 -5.91 3.41 -6.51
CA GLN A 49 -5.92 3.93 -7.89
C GLN A 49 -5.82 5.46 -7.93
N PHE A 50 -6.55 6.15 -7.06
CA PHE A 50 -6.52 7.60 -6.99
C PHE A 50 -5.20 8.12 -6.42
N ALA A 51 -4.62 7.43 -5.43
CA ALA A 51 -3.28 7.76 -4.93
C ALA A 51 -2.19 7.60 -6.01
N ASP A 52 -2.24 6.52 -6.82
CA ASP A 52 -1.31 6.32 -7.93
C ASP A 52 -1.41 7.45 -8.97
N SER A 53 -2.64 7.87 -9.33
CA SER A 53 -2.82 8.95 -10.30
C SER A 53 -2.30 10.30 -9.78
N LEU A 54 -2.52 10.61 -8.50
CA LEU A 54 -1.98 11.82 -7.87
C LEU A 54 -0.45 11.82 -7.85
N LEU A 55 0.17 10.72 -7.42
CA LEU A 55 1.64 10.65 -7.32
C LEU A 55 2.32 10.77 -8.68
N ARG A 56 1.73 10.16 -9.72
CA ARG A 56 2.22 10.30 -11.10
C ARG A 56 2.06 11.73 -11.62
N ALA A 57 0.96 12.40 -11.31
CA ALA A 57 0.75 13.81 -11.68
C ALA A 57 1.76 14.73 -10.97
N ASP A 58 2.15 14.39 -9.75
CA ASP A 58 3.17 15.11 -8.96
C ASP A 58 4.62 14.77 -9.37
N THR A 59 4.82 14.03 -10.47
CA THR A 59 6.14 13.57 -10.97
C THR A 59 6.89 12.68 -9.97
N ILE A 60 6.22 12.15 -8.95
CA ILE A 60 6.80 11.18 -8.03
C ILE A 60 6.71 9.79 -8.67
N GLY A 61 7.87 9.17 -8.88
CA GLY A 61 7.93 7.81 -9.39
C GLY A 61 7.20 6.85 -8.44
N VAL A 62 6.31 6.03 -8.98
CA VAL A 62 5.70 4.91 -8.25
C VAL A 62 6.52 3.66 -8.55
N ARG A 63 7.11 3.04 -7.51
CA ARG A 63 7.92 1.82 -7.64
C ARG A 63 7.03 0.59 -7.73
N PHE A 64 5.95 0.57 -6.96
CA PHE A 64 5.06 -0.58 -6.89
C PHE A 64 3.63 -0.14 -6.61
N VAL A 65 2.67 -0.76 -7.29
CA VAL A 65 1.24 -0.57 -7.05
C VAL A 65 0.53 -1.91 -7.23
N SER A 66 -0.30 -2.27 -6.26
CA SER A 66 -1.20 -3.42 -6.33
C SER A 66 -2.59 -2.96 -5.95
N LEU A 67 -3.50 -2.92 -6.93
CA LEU A 67 -4.92 -2.63 -6.68
C LEU A 67 -5.61 -3.79 -5.96
N ARG A 68 -5.21 -5.03 -6.26
CA ARG A 68 -5.71 -6.24 -5.61
C ARG A 68 -5.42 -6.22 -4.12
N ASP A 69 -4.20 -5.86 -3.75
CA ASP A 69 -3.80 -5.74 -2.36
C ASP A 69 -3.99 -4.32 -1.82
N ALA A 70 -4.57 -3.38 -2.57
CA ALA A 70 -4.71 -1.98 -2.17
C ALA A 70 -3.45 -1.39 -1.48
N PHE A 71 -2.29 -1.64 -2.11
CA PHE A 71 -0.98 -1.23 -1.61
C PHE A 71 -0.23 -0.45 -2.69
N LEU A 72 0.46 0.61 -2.26
CA LEU A 72 1.27 1.44 -3.12
C LEU A 72 2.57 1.82 -2.42
N GLU A 73 3.65 1.86 -3.19
CA GLU A 73 4.95 2.34 -2.73
C GLU A 73 5.62 3.21 -3.80
N THR A 74 6.13 4.37 -3.38
CA THR A 74 6.90 5.26 -4.25
C THR A 74 8.32 4.73 -4.48
N ALA A 75 8.91 5.17 -5.60
CA ALA A 75 10.37 5.23 -5.71
C ALA A 75 10.93 6.17 -4.63
N GLU A 76 12.24 6.09 -4.44
CA GLU A 76 12.93 7.04 -3.57
C GLU A 76 12.95 8.41 -4.25
N PHE A 77 12.70 9.45 -3.47
CA PHE A 77 12.76 10.82 -3.93
C PHE A 77 13.59 11.65 -2.94
N ALA A 78 14.39 12.57 -3.47
CA ALA A 78 15.35 13.33 -2.68
C ALA A 78 14.64 14.25 -1.67
N GLY A 79 15.17 14.30 -0.44
CA GLY A 79 15.00 15.46 0.42
C GLY A 79 15.91 16.61 -0.04
N ALA A 80 15.69 17.83 0.42
CA ALA A 80 16.61 18.93 0.13
C ALA A 80 18.03 18.55 0.63
N PRO A 81 19.08 18.62 -0.21
CA PRO A 81 20.44 18.27 0.21
C PRO A 81 20.83 19.05 1.48
N PRO A 82 21.46 18.42 2.49
CA PRO A 82 22.09 17.09 2.49
C PRO A 82 21.18 15.93 3.00
N ALA A 83 19.85 16.08 2.95
CA ALA A 83 18.94 15.09 3.52
C ALA A 83 18.94 13.76 2.74
N PRO A 84 18.84 12.60 3.43
CA PRO A 84 18.67 11.29 2.80
C PRO A 84 17.36 11.23 1.99
N PRO A 85 17.26 10.30 1.03
CA PRO A 85 16.03 10.14 0.25
C PRO A 85 14.87 9.64 1.11
N HIS A 86 13.68 10.05 0.72
CA HIS A 86 12.42 9.66 1.34
C HIS A 86 11.66 8.67 0.45
N ARG A 87 10.75 7.93 1.08
CA ARG A 87 9.82 7.02 0.43
C ARG A 87 8.48 7.09 1.14
N VAL A 88 7.39 7.03 0.37
CA VAL A 88 6.03 6.98 0.91
C VAL A 88 5.41 5.64 0.55
N ARG A 89 4.72 5.02 1.51
CA ARG A 89 3.89 3.84 1.29
C ARG A 89 2.48 4.08 1.76
N LEU A 90 1.52 3.49 1.05
CA LEU A 90 0.10 3.55 1.35
C LEU A 90 -0.47 2.14 1.42
N TRP A 91 -1.17 1.85 2.51
CA TRP A 91 -2.07 0.72 2.65
C TRP A 91 -3.50 1.25 2.70
N ALA A 92 -4.39 0.61 1.97
CA ALA A 92 -5.83 0.80 2.09
C ALA A 92 -6.45 -0.53 2.52
N ASP A 93 -6.86 -0.62 3.78
CA ASP A 93 -7.50 -1.81 4.32
C ASP A 93 -9.02 -1.67 4.31
N PRO A 94 -9.79 -2.73 4.02
CA PRO A 94 -11.24 -2.66 4.16
C PRO A 94 -11.61 -2.36 5.64
N ASP A 95 -12.48 -1.38 5.87
CA ASP A 95 -12.94 -0.99 7.22
C ASP A 95 -14.41 -1.39 7.43
N VAL A 96 -15.32 -0.78 6.67
CA VAL A 96 -16.74 -1.14 6.55
C VAL A 96 -17.13 -1.10 5.07
N PRO A 97 -18.29 -1.61 4.65
CA PRO A 97 -18.66 -1.63 3.23
C PRO A 97 -18.48 -0.26 2.56
N ARG A 98 -17.73 -0.25 1.44
CA ARG A 98 -17.36 0.93 0.65
C ARG A 98 -16.47 1.97 1.35
N LYS A 99 -15.81 1.61 2.46
CA LYS A 99 -14.83 2.46 3.13
C LYS A 99 -13.51 1.73 3.32
N ALA A 100 -12.43 2.48 3.35
CA ALA A 100 -11.10 1.97 3.57
C ALA A 100 -10.41 2.71 4.72
N ARG A 101 -9.78 1.95 5.61
CA ARG A 101 -8.81 2.46 6.57
C ARG A 101 -7.49 2.64 5.84
N VAL A 102 -7.13 3.89 5.63
CA VAL A 102 -5.91 4.28 4.95
C VAL A 102 -4.81 4.51 5.97
N THR A 103 -3.66 3.90 5.72
CA THR A 103 -2.41 4.13 6.46
C THR A 103 -1.36 4.62 5.47
N ILE A 104 -0.76 5.78 5.73
CA ILE A 104 0.29 6.36 4.90
C ILE A 104 1.54 6.55 5.75
N GLU A 105 2.59 5.79 5.47
CA GLU A 105 3.88 5.99 6.12
C GLU A 105 4.83 6.76 5.19
N ALA A 106 5.59 7.67 5.78
CA ALA A 106 6.74 8.29 5.13
C ALA A 106 8.00 7.84 5.88
N VAL A 107 8.94 7.26 5.17
CA VAL A 107 10.20 6.76 5.74
C VAL A 107 11.40 7.37 5.03
N TYR A 108 12.53 7.36 5.73
CA TYR A 108 13.83 7.68 5.17
C TYR A 108 14.87 6.73 5.74
N ARG A 109 16.02 6.64 5.06
CA ARG A 109 17.14 5.81 5.51
C ARG A 109 18.33 6.69 5.91
N PRO A 110 18.63 6.85 7.22
CA PRO A 110 19.75 7.67 7.68
C PRO A 110 21.12 7.03 7.46
N ILE A 111 21.20 5.69 7.46
CA ILE A 111 22.45 4.94 7.46
C ILE A 111 22.33 3.81 6.44
N GLU A 112 23.41 3.56 5.71
CA GLU A 112 23.56 2.39 4.86
C GLU A 112 24.40 1.33 5.57
N ASP A 113 23.78 0.18 5.86
CA ASP A 113 24.41 -0.95 6.54
C ASP A 113 23.96 -2.26 5.87
N PRO A 114 24.83 -2.95 5.11
CA PRO A 114 24.46 -4.15 4.36
C PRO A 114 24.14 -5.35 5.26
N SER A 115 24.44 -5.29 6.56
CA SER A 115 24.14 -6.38 7.51
C SER A 115 22.70 -6.41 8.00
N ARG A 116 21.94 -5.33 7.77
CA ARG A 116 20.55 -5.16 8.24
C ARG A 116 19.58 -5.11 7.07
N THR A 117 18.33 -5.51 7.32
CA THR A 117 17.30 -5.39 6.28
C THR A 117 16.99 -3.93 5.99
N THR A 118 16.44 -3.65 4.80
CA THR A 118 15.99 -2.29 4.46
C THR A 118 15.02 -1.73 5.51
N ARG A 119 14.07 -2.54 6.00
CA ARG A 119 13.10 -2.09 7.00
C ARG A 119 13.75 -1.74 8.34
N ASP A 120 14.77 -2.49 8.76
CA ASP A 120 15.48 -2.25 10.03
C ASP A 120 16.28 -0.94 10.05
N LEU A 121 16.61 -0.43 8.86
CA LEU A 121 17.32 0.83 8.67
C LEU A 121 16.38 2.01 8.45
N GLU A 122 15.11 1.77 8.18
CA GLU A 122 14.13 2.83 7.96
C GLU A 122 13.76 3.52 9.28
N ARG A 123 13.58 4.83 9.20
CA ARG A 123 12.97 5.63 10.27
C ARG A 123 11.81 6.44 9.71
N ALA A 124 10.85 6.76 10.56
CA ALA A 124 9.78 7.68 10.21
C ALA A 124 10.36 9.03 9.78
N SER A 125 9.86 9.58 8.67
CA SER A 125 10.26 10.89 8.18
C SER A 125 9.94 11.97 9.22
N PRO A 126 10.91 12.81 9.63
CA PRO A 126 10.70 13.81 10.66
C PRO A 126 9.60 14.81 10.27
N PRO A 127 8.90 15.43 11.25
CA PRO A 127 7.94 16.49 10.98
C PRO A 127 8.54 17.61 10.12
N GLY A 128 7.82 18.05 9.10
CA GLY A 128 8.27 19.11 8.18
C GLY A 128 9.29 18.65 7.12
N SER A 129 9.74 17.39 7.15
CA SER A 129 10.57 16.84 6.08
C SER A 129 9.77 16.65 4.77
N PRO A 130 10.43 16.63 3.60
CA PRO A 130 9.76 16.40 2.32
C PRO A 130 8.91 15.12 2.27
N GLY A 131 9.40 14.02 2.87
CA GLY A 131 8.63 12.77 2.97
C GLY A 131 7.35 12.94 3.77
N GLN A 132 7.43 13.59 4.93
CA GLN A 132 6.29 13.78 5.82
C GLN A 132 5.26 14.75 5.22
N LEU A 133 5.71 15.87 4.64
CA LEU A 133 4.85 16.82 3.95
C LEU A 133 4.12 16.15 2.79
N ARG A 134 4.80 15.29 2.03
CA ARG A 134 4.17 14.57 0.92
C ARG A 134 3.11 13.58 1.39
N ALA A 135 3.37 12.84 2.46
CA ALA A 135 2.36 11.95 3.05
C ALA A 135 1.12 12.72 3.52
N GLN A 136 1.30 13.90 4.13
CA GLN A 136 0.19 14.78 4.50
C GLN A 136 -0.59 15.27 3.29
N GLN A 137 0.10 15.76 2.26
CA GLN A 137 -0.52 16.24 1.02
C GLN A 137 -1.36 15.14 0.36
N LEU A 138 -0.81 13.92 0.28
CA LEU A 138 -1.53 12.77 -0.26
C LEU A 138 -2.77 12.45 0.57
N LEU A 139 -2.65 12.43 1.91
CA LEU A 139 -3.79 12.17 2.78
C LEU A 139 -4.88 13.24 2.64
N THR A 140 -4.50 14.51 2.60
CA THR A 140 -5.43 15.63 2.41
C THR A 140 -6.15 15.51 1.08
N ALA A 141 -5.44 15.25 -0.02
CA ALA A 141 -6.06 15.08 -1.33
C ALA A 141 -7.05 13.90 -1.37
N LEU A 142 -6.73 12.80 -0.66
CA LEU A 142 -7.64 11.67 -0.50
C LEU A 142 -8.92 12.06 0.25
N LYS A 143 -8.78 12.77 1.38
CA LYS A 143 -9.92 13.25 2.16
C LYS A 143 -10.80 14.21 1.35
N ASP A 144 -10.19 15.13 0.62
CA ASP A 144 -10.91 16.15 -0.15
C ASP A 144 -11.70 15.56 -1.32
N LYS A 145 -11.15 14.54 -2.00
CA LYS A 145 -11.79 13.98 -3.20
C LYS A 145 -12.66 12.76 -2.94
N LEU A 146 -12.30 11.93 -1.98
CA LEU A 146 -13.01 10.67 -1.69
C LEU A 146 -13.87 10.77 -0.42
N GLY A 147 -13.74 11.86 0.34
CA GLY A 147 -14.45 12.05 1.61
C GLY A 147 -13.82 11.27 2.76
N VAL A 148 -14.09 11.72 3.98
CA VAL A 148 -13.58 11.11 5.22
C VAL A 148 -14.73 10.79 6.18
N THR A 149 -14.60 9.71 6.94
CA THR A 149 -15.46 9.46 8.11
C THR A 149 -14.72 9.95 9.36
N THR A 150 -15.41 10.77 10.16
CA THR A 150 -14.95 11.17 11.50
C THR A 150 -15.83 10.44 12.51
N TYR A 151 -15.22 9.77 13.49
CA TYR A 151 -15.91 9.13 14.60
C TYR A 151 -15.72 9.97 15.86
#